data_AF-A0A9J6FGK5-F1
#
_entry.id   AF-A0A9J6FGK5-F1
#
_cell.length_a   1.000
_cell.length_b   1.000
_cell.length_c   1.000
_cell.angle_alpha   90.00
_cell.angle_beta   90.00
_cell.angle_gamma   90.00
#
_symmetry.space_group_name_H-M   'P 1'
#
loop_
_entity.id
_entity.type
_entity.pdbx_description
1 polymer ?
#
loop_
_entity_poly.entity_id
_entity_poly.type
_entity_poly.pdbx_seq_one_letter_code
_entity_poly.pdbx_strand_id
1 'polypeptide(L)'
;MNHIWLVKFRTPAAVIGPIHQDVSFKELWVPFDIIGECLSRARSDFGDVKSVKHDAWAASGFEPADSTSRVIQMTLRPDVTPDDLPQVMKFYSGQGLVVVPGQAPLCFRCRRTGYMRRECRVPWCFKCRSFGHTADECVRTCARVVGGNEEDPEVNENLMKPEEAEAASKAEPQTPV
;
A
#
# COMPACT_ATOMS: atom_id res chain seq x y z
N MET A 1 -24.86 22.01 16.52
CA MET A 1 -25.35 20.62 16.42
C MET A 1 -24.60 19.94 15.29
N ASN A 2 -23.80 18.92 15.60
CA ASN A 2 -22.86 18.30 14.66
C ASN A 2 -23.56 17.23 13.80
N HIS A 3 -23.63 17.45 12.50
CA HIS A 3 -24.08 16.45 11.53
C HIS A 3 -22.92 15.53 11.17
N ILE A 4 -22.98 14.30 11.69
CA ILE A 4 -22.13 13.18 11.30
C ILE A 4 -22.61 12.71 9.92
N TRP A 5 -21.80 12.93 8.87
CA TRP A 5 -22.06 12.37 7.55
C TRP A 5 -21.56 10.92 7.51
N LEU A 6 -22.47 9.97 7.72
CA LEU A 6 -22.25 8.57 7.38
C LEU A 6 -22.32 8.42 5.86
N VAL A 7 -21.16 8.29 5.21
CA VAL A 7 -21.09 7.84 3.81
C VAL A 7 -21.61 6.42 3.75
N LYS A 8 -22.88 6.28 3.37
CA LYS A 8 -23.56 4.99 3.30
C LYS A 8 -23.15 4.31 2.00
N PHE A 9 -22.04 3.57 2.05
CA PHE A 9 -21.72 2.57 1.03
C PHE A 9 -22.84 1.52 1.04
N ARG A 10 -23.77 1.64 0.10
CA ARG A 10 -24.78 0.63 -0.14
C ARG A 10 -24.16 -0.43 -1.05
N THR A 11 -23.44 -1.37 -0.44
CA THR A 11 -23.05 -2.61 -1.11
C THR A 11 -24.27 -3.54 -1.17
N PRO A 12 -24.71 -4.01 -2.34
CA PRO A 12 -25.61 -5.16 -2.37
C PRO A 12 -24.85 -6.37 -1.81
N ALA A 13 -25.39 -7.00 -0.78
CA ALA A 13 -24.88 -8.26 -0.26
C ALA A 13 -25.05 -9.33 -1.36
N ALA A 14 -23.96 -9.69 -2.03
CA ALA A 14 -23.92 -10.80 -2.95
C ALA A 14 -23.87 -12.10 -2.13
N VAL A 15 -24.90 -12.93 -2.27
CA VAL A 15 -24.90 -14.31 -1.77
C VAL A 15 -23.94 -15.10 -2.64
N ILE A 16 -22.82 -15.54 -2.07
CA ILE A 16 -21.79 -16.30 -2.79
C ILE A 16 -22.21 -17.78 -2.76
N GLY A 17 -22.90 -18.21 -3.82
CA GLY A 17 -23.04 -19.64 -4.14
C GLY A 17 -21.74 -20.20 -4.71
N PRO A 18 -21.51 -21.53 -4.63
CA PRO A 18 -20.37 -22.14 -5.29
C PRO A 18 -20.62 -22.17 -6.80
N ILE A 19 -19.55 -22.17 -7.59
CA ILE A 19 -19.49 -22.10 -9.07
C ILE A 19 -19.22 -20.66 -9.53
N HIS A 20 -17.92 -20.35 -9.71
CA HIS A 20 -17.36 -19.07 -10.20
C HIS A 20 -17.67 -17.86 -9.30
N GLN A 21 -16.81 -17.63 -8.31
CA GLN A 21 -16.88 -16.41 -7.51
C GLN A 21 -16.40 -15.23 -8.36
N ASP A 22 -17.36 -14.50 -8.92
CA ASP A 22 -17.11 -13.20 -9.50
C ASP A 22 -16.78 -12.21 -8.39
N VAL A 23 -15.58 -11.65 -8.43
CA VAL A 23 -15.10 -10.69 -7.45
C VAL A 23 -14.82 -9.36 -8.12
N SER A 24 -15.17 -8.29 -7.41
CA SER A 24 -14.79 -6.93 -7.76
C SER A 24 -14.04 -6.32 -6.60
N PHE A 25 -12.85 -5.79 -6.87
CA PHE A 25 -11.98 -5.20 -5.86
C PHE A 25 -11.24 -4.00 -6.43
N LYS A 26 -10.66 -3.21 -5.52
CA LYS A 26 -9.89 -2.02 -5.87
C LYS A 26 -8.41 -2.26 -5.69
N GLU A 27 -7.61 -1.80 -6.63
CA GLU A 27 -6.18 -1.63 -6.45
C GLU A 27 -5.88 -0.14 -6.29
N LEU A 28 -5.37 0.21 -5.12
CA LEU A 28 -4.97 1.56 -4.76
C LEU A 28 -3.46 1.72 -4.94
N TRP A 29 -3.02 2.96 -5.11
CA TRP A 29 -1.59 3.32 -5.26
C TRP A 29 -0.89 2.62 -6.43
N VAL A 30 -1.64 2.32 -7.48
CA VAL A 30 -1.06 1.81 -8.73
C VAL A 30 -0.20 2.93 -9.34
N PRO A 31 1.11 2.70 -9.58
CA PRO A 31 1.95 3.67 -10.26
C PRO A 31 1.41 4.00 -11.67
N PHE A 32 1.63 5.23 -12.13
CA PHE A 32 1.03 5.74 -13.37
C PHE A 32 1.53 5.03 -14.64
N ASP A 33 2.74 4.47 -14.58
CA ASP A 33 3.39 3.68 -15.64
C ASP A 33 2.79 2.27 -15.76
N ILE A 34 2.00 1.82 -14.78
CA ILE A 34 1.34 0.52 -14.81
C ILE A 34 -0.01 0.62 -15.54
N ILE A 35 -0.01 0.12 -16.76
CA ILE A 35 -1.20 0.04 -17.61
C ILE A 35 -2.09 -1.16 -17.23
N GLY A 36 -3.37 -1.10 -17.63
CA GLY A 36 -4.36 -2.12 -17.25
C GLY A 36 -4.01 -3.55 -17.70
N GLU A 37 -3.29 -3.70 -18.81
CA GLU A 37 -2.82 -5.02 -19.29
C GLU A 37 -1.82 -5.67 -18.31
N CYS A 38 -0.91 -4.88 -17.73
CA CYS A 38 0.02 -5.37 -16.72
C CYS A 38 -0.72 -5.91 -15.48
N LEU A 39 -1.79 -5.22 -15.07
CA LEU A 39 -2.64 -5.67 -13.96
C LEU A 39 -3.40 -6.94 -14.32
N SER A 40 -3.97 -6.99 -15.52
CA SER A 40 -4.65 -8.19 -16.03
C SER A 40 -3.73 -9.41 -16.00
N ARG A 41 -2.49 -9.25 -16.50
CA ARG A 41 -1.48 -10.31 -16.48
C ARG A 41 -1.10 -10.72 -15.06
N ALA A 42 -0.85 -9.76 -14.16
CA ALA A 42 -0.52 -10.03 -12.76
C ALA A 42 -1.65 -10.73 -11.98
N ARG A 43 -2.89 -10.64 -12.49
CA ARG A 43 -4.09 -11.25 -11.92
C ARG A 43 -4.48 -12.58 -12.54
N SER A 44 -3.92 -12.90 -13.71
CA SER A 44 -4.23 -14.12 -14.45
C SER A 44 -3.88 -15.40 -13.67
N ASP A 45 -2.99 -15.29 -12.67
CA ASP A 45 -2.64 -16.39 -11.76
C ASP A 45 -3.78 -16.82 -10.83
N PHE A 46 -4.74 -15.92 -10.55
CA PHE A 46 -5.83 -16.14 -9.59
C PHE A 46 -7.18 -16.44 -10.25
N GLY A 47 -7.33 -16.07 -11.52
CA GLY A 47 -8.62 -16.08 -12.18
C GLY A 47 -8.59 -15.46 -13.57
N ASP A 48 -9.77 -15.41 -14.18
CA ASP A 48 -9.98 -14.79 -15.48
C ASP A 48 -10.45 -13.33 -15.30
N VAL A 49 -9.66 -12.38 -15.81
CA VAL A 49 -9.91 -10.94 -15.62
C VAL A 49 -10.90 -10.44 -16.66
N LYS A 50 -12.09 -10.05 -16.19
CA LYS A 50 -13.18 -9.51 -17.04
C LYS A 50 -12.95 -8.05 -17.41
N SER A 51 -12.51 -7.23 -16.45
CA SER A 51 -12.22 -5.82 -16.74
C SER A 51 -11.24 -5.19 -15.75
N VAL A 52 -10.50 -4.21 -16.24
CA VAL A 52 -9.65 -3.31 -15.46
C VAL A 52 -9.99 -1.89 -15.88
N LYS A 53 -10.50 -1.07 -14.95
CA LYS A 53 -10.91 0.32 -15.23
C LYS A 53 -10.31 1.26 -14.20
N HIS A 54 -10.17 2.54 -14.56
CA HIS A 54 -9.92 3.57 -13.57
C HIS A 54 -11.15 3.72 -12.66
N ASP A 55 -10.90 3.97 -11.38
CA ASP A 55 -11.96 4.33 -10.45
C ASP A 55 -12.29 5.81 -10.66
N ALA A 56 -13.48 6.07 -11.22
CA ALA A 56 -14.00 7.41 -11.41
C ALA A 56 -14.67 7.88 -10.11
N TRP A 57 -14.33 9.09 -9.67
CA TRP A 57 -15.01 9.74 -8.56
C TRP A 57 -15.80 10.94 -9.07
N ALA A 58 -16.93 11.21 -8.42
CA ALA A 58 -17.80 12.33 -8.72
C ALA A 58 -18.19 13.02 -7.40
N ALA A 59 -18.19 14.34 -7.41
CA ALA A 59 -18.62 15.18 -6.30
C ALA A 59 -19.52 16.29 -6.83
N SER A 60 -20.50 16.72 -6.02
CA SER A 60 -21.44 17.78 -6.43
C SER A 60 -20.67 19.05 -6.80
N GLY A 61 -20.95 19.60 -7.99
CA GLY A 61 -20.29 20.80 -8.50
C GLY A 61 -18.92 20.56 -9.15
N PHE A 62 -18.48 19.31 -9.30
CA PHE A 62 -17.27 18.94 -10.01
C PHE A 62 -17.58 17.94 -11.12
N GLU A 63 -16.89 18.08 -12.26
CA GLU A 63 -16.92 17.06 -13.31
C GLU A 63 -16.30 15.75 -12.78
N PRO A 64 -16.84 14.58 -13.17
CA PRO A 64 -16.25 13.30 -12.82
C PRO A 64 -14.79 13.23 -13.27
N ALA A 65 -13.93 12.71 -12.40
CA ALA A 65 -12.51 12.56 -12.69
C ALA A 65 -12.05 11.14 -12.38
N ASP A 66 -11.18 10.63 -13.24
CA ASP A 66 -10.52 9.34 -13.01
C ASP A 66 -9.44 9.50 -11.95
N SER A 67 -9.37 8.55 -11.03
CA SER A 67 -8.27 8.41 -10.08
C SER A 67 -7.23 7.40 -10.58
N THR A 68 -6.04 7.40 -9.98
CA THR A 68 -5.03 6.37 -10.21
C THR A 68 -5.42 5.00 -9.65
N SER A 69 -6.51 4.91 -8.88
CA SER A 69 -7.03 3.64 -8.40
C SER A 69 -7.66 2.85 -9.55
N ARG A 70 -7.59 1.53 -9.47
CA ARG A 70 -8.14 0.63 -10.48
C ARG A 70 -9.24 -0.21 -9.87
N VAL A 71 -10.35 -0.35 -10.59
CA VAL A 71 -11.39 -1.32 -10.27
C VAL A 71 -11.20 -2.51 -11.18
N ILE A 72 -10.97 -3.68 -10.57
CA ILE A 72 -10.79 -4.94 -11.29
C ILE A 72 -12.00 -5.82 -11.02
N GLN A 73 -12.52 -6.40 -12.08
CA GLN A 73 -13.56 -7.43 -12.03
C GLN A 73 -12.98 -8.71 -12.63
N MET A 74 -13.05 -9.82 -11.91
CA MET A 74 -12.54 -11.11 -12.38
C MET A 74 -13.40 -12.26 -11.86
N THR A 75 -13.28 -13.41 -12.50
CA THR A 75 -13.80 -14.68 -12.02
C THR A 75 -12.66 -15.48 -11.43
N LEU A 76 -12.71 -15.79 -10.12
CA LEU A 76 -11.68 -16.59 -9.47
C LEU A 76 -11.70 -18.04 -9.97
N ARG A 77 -10.53 -18.68 -9.94
CA ARG A 77 -10.42 -20.13 -10.14
C ARG A 77 -11.11 -20.87 -8.99
N PRO A 78 -11.57 -22.12 -9.19
CA PRO A 78 -12.32 -22.87 -8.17
C PRO A 78 -11.57 -23.13 -6.85
N ASP A 79 -10.23 -23.15 -6.92
CA ASP A 79 -9.30 -23.38 -5.81
C ASP A 79 -8.84 -22.10 -5.11
N VAL A 80 -9.23 -20.92 -5.62
CA VAL A 80 -8.80 -19.62 -5.13
C VAL A 80 -9.96 -18.91 -4.46
N THR A 81 -9.77 -18.49 -3.22
CA THR A 81 -10.71 -17.66 -2.48
C THR A 81 -10.30 -16.19 -2.52
N PRO A 82 -11.20 -15.24 -2.19
CA PRO A 82 -10.85 -13.83 -2.16
C PRO A 82 -9.75 -13.49 -1.15
N ASP A 83 -9.58 -14.30 -0.10
CA ASP A 83 -8.52 -14.15 0.89
C ASP A 83 -7.15 -14.57 0.37
N ASP A 84 -7.09 -15.40 -0.68
CA ASP A 84 -5.84 -15.81 -1.35
C ASP A 84 -5.28 -14.72 -2.25
N LEU A 85 -6.08 -13.69 -2.58
CA LEU A 85 -5.60 -12.53 -3.31
C LEU A 85 -4.59 -11.74 -2.46
N PRO A 86 -3.40 -11.42 -2.99
CA PRO A 86 -2.38 -10.71 -2.23
C PRO A 86 -2.88 -9.32 -1.87
N GLN A 87 -2.82 -8.95 -0.58
CA GLN A 87 -3.20 -7.61 -0.13
C GLN A 87 -2.20 -6.54 -0.58
N VAL A 88 -0.96 -6.91 -0.87
CA VAL A 88 0.06 -6.02 -1.44
C VAL A 88 0.57 -6.64 -2.72
N MET A 89 0.47 -5.89 -3.81
CA MET A 89 1.05 -6.23 -5.10
C MET A 89 2.35 -5.45 -5.28
N LYS A 90 3.41 -6.11 -5.74
CA LYS A 90 4.68 -5.45 -6.07
C LYS A 90 4.76 -5.24 -7.57
N PHE A 91 5.14 -4.03 -7.95
CA PHE A 91 5.53 -3.65 -9.29
C PHE A 91 7.03 -3.33 -9.30
N TYR A 92 7.60 -3.22 -10.48
CA TYR A 92 8.98 -2.75 -10.61
C TYR A 92 9.16 -1.33 -10.06
N SER A 93 8.18 -0.45 -10.31
CA SER A 93 8.18 0.96 -9.93
C SER A 93 7.57 1.26 -8.55
N GLY A 94 7.06 0.26 -7.83
CA GLY A 94 6.42 0.49 -6.53
C GLY A 94 5.55 -0.66 -6.03
N GLN A 95 4.59 -0.36 -5.17
CA GLN A 95 3.63 -1.34 -4.64
C GLN A 95 2.21 -0.80 -4.72
N GLY A 96 1.27 -1.68 -5.08
CA GLY A 96 -0.17 -1.42 -5.02
C GLY A 96 -0.79 -2.10 -3.80
N LEU A 97 -1.89 -1.51 -3.30
CA LEU A 97 -2.70 -2.07 -2.24
C LEU A 97 -3.98 -2.67 -2.83
N VAL A 98 -4.25 -3.91 -2.50
CA VAL A 98 -5.40 -4.66 -3.02
C VAL A 98 -6.46 -4.70 -1.93
N VAL A 99 -7.63 -4.14 -2.24
CA VAL A 99 -8.73 -3.99 -1.29
C VAL A 99 -9.92 -4.77 -1.81
N VAL A 100 -10.08 -5.99 -1.28
CA VAL A 100 -11.24 -6.84 -1.53
C VAL A 100 -12.29 -6.59 -0.43
N PRO A 101 -13.57 -6.32 -0.78
CA PRO A 101 -14.62 -6.16 0.21
C PRO A 101 -14.74 -7.41 1.10
N GLY A 102 -14.77 -7.21 2.42
CA GLY A 102 -14.88 -8.29 3.41
C GLY A 102 -13.55 -8.90 3.86
N GLN A 103 -12.43 -8.58 3.20
CA GLN A 103 -11.11 -9.06 3.60
C GLN A 103 -10.62 -8.34 4.87
N ALA A 104 -9.93 -9.08 5.76
CA ALA A 104 -9.35 -8.51 6.96
C ALA A 104 -8.28 -7.45 6.63
N PRO A 105 -8.23 -6.31 7.35
CA PRO A 105 -7.34 -5.20 7.00
C PRO A 105 -5.87 -5.55 7.19
N LEU A 106 -5.01 -5.00 6.33
CA LEU A 106 -3.55 -5.08 6.44
C LEU A 106 -3.00 -4.02 7.40
N CYS A 107 -2.16 -4.45 8.34
CA CYS A 107 -1.37 -3.53 9.13
C CYS A 107 -0.18 -2.98 8.33
N PHE A 108 -0.22 -1.71 7.91
CA PHE A 108 0.92 -1.06 7.23
C PHE A 108 2.17 -0.83 8.11
N ARG A 109 2.12 -1.19 9.40
CA ARG A 109 3.30 -1.16 10.27
C ARG A 109 4.05 -2.49 10.23
N CYS A 110 3.37 -3.59 10.56
CA CYS A 110 4.02 -4.91 10.70
C CYS A 110 3.66 -5.92 9.60
N ARG A 111 2.87 -5.50 8.59
CA ARG A 111 2.45 -6.30 7.43
C ARG A 111 1.64 -7.57 7.77
N ARG A 112 0.99 -7.62 8.94
CA ARG A 112 0.06 -8.69 9.34
C ARG A 112 -1.40 -8.28 9.09
N THR A 113 -2.27 -9.26 8.84
CA THR A 113 -3.69 -9.05 8.60
C THR A 113 -4.50 -9.07 9.91
N GLY A 114 -5.71 -8.50 9.89
CA GLY A 114 -6.65 -8.53 11.02
C GLY A 114 -6.77 -7.24 11.82
N TYR A 115 -5.85 -6.30 11.65
CA TYR A 115 -5.85 -5.01 12.33
C TYR A 115 -5.11 -3.93 11.54
N MET A 116 -5.41 -2.68 11.83
CA MET A 116 -4.76 -1.54 11.16
C MET A 116 -3.59 -0.97 11.97
N ARG A 117 -2.81 -0.08 11.35
CA ARG A 117 -1.60 0.52 11.96
C ARG A 117 -1.85 1.11 13.36
N ARG A 118 -2.97 1.79 13.57
CA ARG A 118 -3.32 2.41 14.88
C ARG A 118 -3.59 1.40 15.99
N GLU A 119 -3.87 0.15 15.65
CA GLU A 119 -4.12 -0.96 16.59
C GLU A 119 -2.89 -1.85 16.78
N CYS A 120 -1.81 -1.60 16.03
CA CYS A 120 -0.65 -2.47 16.00
C CYS A 120 0.16 -2.41 17.30
N ARG A 121 0.04 -3.45 18.11
CA ARG A 121 0.83 -3.68 19.34
C ARG A 121 2.01 -4.63 19.17
N VAL A 122 2.32 -5.04 17.93
CA VAL A 122 3.43 -5.96 17.67
C VAL A 122 4.77 -5.30 18.02
N PRO A 123 5.61 -5.95 18.85
CA PRO A 123 6.90 -5.39 19.25
C PRO A 123 7.87 -5.30 18.06
N TRP A 124 8.76 -4.30 18.10
CA TRP A 124 9.82 -4.06 17.13
C TRP A 124 11.17 -4.33 17.75
N CYS A 125 11.98 -5.18 17.12
CA CYS A 125 13.33 -5.49 17.57
C CYS A 125 14.34 -4.59 16.85
N PHE A 126 15.07 -3.76 17.60
CA PHE A 126 16.13 -2.91 17.04
C PHE A 126 17.42 -3.66 16.71
N LYS A 127 17.63 -4.88 17.25
CA LYS A 127 18.82 -5.70 16.96
C LYS A 127 18.78 -6.34 15.56
N CYS A 128 17.61 -6.78 15.11
CA CYS A 128 17.44 -7.43 13.80
C CYS A 128 16.50 -6.67 12.85
N ARG A 129 15.98 -5.51 13.27
CA ARG A 129 15.07 -4.65 12.51
C ARG A 129 13.82 -5.39 11.99
N SER A 130 13.21 -6.22 12.85
CA SER A 130 12.01 -6.99 12.48
C SER A 130 10.91 -6.90 13.54
N PHE A 131 9.66 -7.08 13.10
CA PHE A 131 8.50 -7.17 14.00
C PHE A 131 8.33 -8.57 14.59
N GLY A 132 7.72 -8.65 15.78
CA GLY A 132 7.21 -9.88 16.38
C GLY A 132 7.85 -10.29 17.70
N HIS A 133 8.93 -9.64 18.12
CA HIS A 133 9.66 -9.89 19.36
C HIS A 133 10.41 -8.61 19.79
N THR A 134 10.84 -8.54 21.05
CA THR A 134 11.72 -7.47 21.55
C THR A 134 13.20 -7.80 21.35
N ALA A 135 14.10 -6.86 21.65
CA ALA A 135 15.53 -7.09 21.54
C ALA A 135 16.07 -8.13 22.54
N ASP A 136 15.41 -8.31 23.68
CA ASP A 136 15.79 -9.28 24.70
C ASP A 136 15.45 -10.72 24.26
N GLU A 137 14.39 -10.87 23.47
CA GLU A 137 13.92 -12.13 22.88
C GLU A 137 14.57 -12.43 21.50
N CYS A 138 15.56 -11.64 21.09
CA CYS A 138 16.13 -11.71 19.75
C CYS A 138 17.08 -12.89 19.58
N VAL A 139 16.62 -13.96 18.91
CA VAL A 139 17.46 -15.06 18.43
C VAL A 139 18.09 -14.67 17.10
N ARG A 140 19.42 -14.53 17.07
CA ARG A 140 20.19 -14.22 15.86
C ARG A 140 20.49 -15.50 15.09
N THR A 141 19.57 -15.94 14.26
CA THR A 141 19.86 -16.98 13.25
C THR A 141 20.29 -16.28 11.96
N CYS A 142 21.46 -16.63 11.40
CA CYS A 142 22.02 -15.98 10.20
C CYS A 142 21.02 -15.86 9.02
N ALA A 143 20.05 -16.76 8.92
CA ALA A 143 19.03 -16.73 7.87
C ALA A 143 18.13 -15.49 7.88
N ARG A 144 17.95 -14.80 9.02
CA ARG A 144 16.98 -13.68 9.10
C ARG A 144 17.55 -12.33 8.67
N VAL A 145 18.87 -12.22 8.56
CA VAL A 145 19.54 -10.96 8.17
C VAL A 145 19.32 -10.65 6.68
N VAL A 146 19.07 -11.67 5.86
CA VAL A 146 18.93 -11.52 4.39
C VAL A 146 17.52 -11.10 3.95
N GLY A 147 16.51 -11.20 4.84
CA GLY A 147 15.10 -10.96 4.48
C GLY A 147 14.54 -9.57 4.80
N GLY A 148 15.34 -8.68 5.41
CA GLY A 148 14.93 -7.31 5.71
C GLY A 148 15.58 -6.35 4.74
N ASN A 149 14.78 -5.60 3.98
CA ASN A 149 15.12 -4.41 3.19
C ASN A 149 16.61 -4.03 3.26
N GLU A 150 17.34 -4.26 2.17
CA GLU A 150 18.61 -3.61 1.88
C GLU A 150 18.33 -2.10 1.70
N GLU A 151 18.19 -1.39 2.81
CA GLU A 151 18.43 0.04 2.88
C GLU A 151 19.85 0.15 3.43
N ASP A 152 20.77 0.30 2.48
CA ASP A 152 22.16 0.63 2.72
C ASP A 152 22.27 1.75 3.77
N PRO A 153 23.10 1.62 4.83
CA PRO A 153 23.37 2.70 5.74
C PRO A 153 24.38 3.67 5.12
N GLU A 154 24.07 4.20 3.94
CA GLU A 154 24.78 5.36 3.42
C GLU A 154 24.27 6.56 4.21
N VAL A 155 25.14 6.98 5.13
CA VAL A 155 25.23 8.30 5.70
C VAL A 155 24.58 9.33 4.77
N ASN A 156 23.56 10.04 5.25
CA ASN A 156 23.03 11.20 4.56
C ASN A 156 24.13 12.28 4.50
N GLU A 157 24.97 12.21 3.48
CA GLU A 157 26.06 13.16 3.20
C GLU A 157 25.53 14.54 2.78
N ASN A 158 24.22 14.76 2.79
CA ASN A 158 23.59 16.06 2.53
C ASN A 158 23.06 16.75 3.79
N LEU A 159 23.47 16.32 4.99
CA LEU A 159 23.21 17.09 6.21
C LEU A 159 24.20 18.26 6.30
N MET A 160 23.75 19.44 5.84
CA MET A 160 24.49 20.70 5.95
C MET A 160 24.97 20.92 7.39
N LYS A 161 26.26 21.18 7.57
CA LYS A 161 26.85 21.39 8.90
C LYS A 161 26.34 22.72 9.46
N PRO A 162 26.02 22.81 10.76
CA PRO A 162 25.50 24.04 11.37
C PRO A 162 26.48 25.22 11.28
N GLU A 163 27.78 24.93 11.10
CA GLU A 163 28.84 25.92 10.86
C GLU A 163 28.66 26.69 9.53
N GLU A 164 28.19 26.03 8.47
CA GLU A 164 28.03 26.64 7.14
C GLU A 164 26.76 27.52 7.06
N ALA A 165 25.73 27.20 7.87
CA ALA A 165 24.52 28.01 7.98
C ALA A 165 24.77 29.35 8.72
N GLU A 166 25.66 29.36 9.71
CA GLU A 166 26.02 30.57 10.45
C GLU A 166 26.85 31.54 9.60
N ALA A 167 27.71 31.04 8.70
CA ALA A 167 28.53 31.85 7.80
C ALA A 167 27.70 32.65 6.77
N ALA A 168 26.58 32.08 6.30
CA ALA A 168 25.70 32.75 5.34
C ALA A 168 24.94 33.95 5.94
N SER A 169 24.73 33.96 7.26
CA SER A 169 24.02 35.04 7.95
C SER A 169 24.88 36.29 8.18
N LYS A 170 26.20 36.20 7.96
CA LYS A 170 27.18 37.26 8.26
C LYS A 170 27.81 37.90 7.02
N ALA A 171 27.43 37.47 5.81
CA ALA A 171 27.92 38.04 4.57
C ALA A 171 27.12 39.30 4.19
N GLU A 172 27.78 40.46 4.15
CA GLU A 172 27.19 41.70 3.64
C GLU A 172 27.00 41.67 2.11
N PRO A 173 25.92 42.28 1.56
CA PRO A 173 25.64 42.24 0.13
C PRO A 173 26.68 43.04 -0.67
N GLN A 174 27.32 42.39 -1.65
CA GLN A 174 28.09 43.10 -2.67
C GLN A 174 27.12 43.74 -3.68
N THR A 175 27.20 45.06 -3.83
CA THR A 175 26.44 45.80 -4.84
C THR A 175 26.99 45.52 -6.24
N PRO A 176 26.16 45.09 -7.20
CA PRO A 176 26.60 44.95 -8.59
C PRO A 176 26.79 46.32 -9.24
N VAL A 177 27.81 46.43 -10.10
CA VAL A 177 28.20 47.61 -10.90
C VAL A 177 27.29 47.78 -12.11
#